data_AF-A0A5E4IIW7-F1
#
_entry.id   AF-A0A5E4IIW7-F1
#
_cell.length_a   1.000
_cell.length_b   1.000
_cell.length_c   1.000
_cell.angle_alpha   90.00
_cell.angle_beta   90.00
_cell.angle_gamma   90.00
#
_symmetry.space_group_name_H-M   'P 1'
#
loop_
_entity.id
_entity.type
_entity.pdbx_description
1 polymer ?
#
loop_
_entity_poly.entity_id
_entity_poly.type
_entity_poly.pdbx_seq_one_letter_code
_entity_poly.pdbx_strand_id
1 'polypeptide(L)'
;MDCNRSCQDFCRWIETVPCHVRYSMPKERFPVLPECFKETVLGEYVDGADRQFRGPNGAHVHEFEDKWVLHRDIVDADSDPFGHLVNDAPEYLVSVLLGAVVGLATEKRGRDKAIIAAGLAGAFALVSGKVLKMLNGDPSDGDETVPKLG
;
A
#
# COMPACT_ATOMS: atom_id res chain seq x y z
N MET A 1 -11.98 9.00 -3.53
CA MET A 1 -12.44 10.09 -2.61
C MET A 1 -12.42 11.43 -3.36
N ASP A 2 -13.28 12.39 -3.00
CA ASP A 2 -13.44 13.61 -3.82
C ASP A 2 -12.49 14.74 -3.42
N CYS A 3 -11.84 15.33 -4.42
CA CYS A 3 -11.13 16.60 -4.30
C CYS A 3 -12.13 17.76 -4.13
N ASN A 4 -12.71 17.87 -2.94
CA ASN A 4 -13.59 18.96 -2.56
C ASN A 4 -12.78 20.25 -2.30
N ARG A 5 -13.48 21.36 -2.01
CA ARG A 5 -12.83 22.67 -1.76
C ARG A 5 -11.80 22.64 -0.63
N SER A 6 -12.00 21.86 0.42
CA SER A 6 -11.06 21.81 1.55
C SER A 6 -9.78 21.02 1.27
N CYS A 7 -9.77 20.18 0.23
CA CYS A 7 -8.60 19.37 -0.15
C CYS A 7 -8.04 19.69 -1.54
N GLN A 8 -8.51 20.75 -2.19
CA GLN A 8 -8.13 21.06 -3.56
C GLN A 8 -6.62 21.31 -3.72
N ASP A 9 -5.99 22.01 -2.78
CA ASP A 9 -4.55 22.29 -2.83
C ASP A 9 -3.73 21.02 -2.59
N PHE A 10 -4.15 20.17 -1.64
CA PHE A 10 -3.53 18.87 -1.42
C PHE A 10 -3.64 17.98 -2.67
N CYS A 11 -4.81 17.92 -3.30
CA CYS A 11 -5.02 17.14 -4.51
C CYS A 11 -4.09 17.55 -5.66
N ARG A 12 -3.95 18.86 -5.89
CA ARG A 12 -3.03 19.37 -6.92
C ARG A 12 -1.58 19.03 -6.57
N TRP A 13 -1.22 19.14 -5.29
CA TRP A 13 0.12 18.86 -4.84
C TRP A 13 0.47 17.36 -4.95
N ILE A 14 -0.38 16.46 -4.47
CA ILE A 14 -0.09 15.01 -4.48
C ILE A 14 0.05 14.46 -5.89
N GLU A 15 -0.63 15.05 -6.88
CA GLU A 15 -0.48 14.68 -8.30
C GLU A 15 0.93 14.95 -8.85
N THR A 16 1.68 15.89 -8.24
CA THR A 16 3.08 16.19 -8.61
C THR A 16 4.08 15.25 -7.95
N VAL A 17 3.64 14.48 -6.96
CA VAL A 17 4.49 13.57 -6.20
C VAL A 17 4.63 12.25 -6.97
N PRO A 18 5.86 11.71 -7.13
CA PRO A 18 6.09 10.41 -7.72
C PRO A 18 5.34 9.29 -6.99
N CYS A 19 4.80 8.33 -7.74
CA CYS A 19 4.19 7.15 -7.15
C CYS A 19 5.24 6.28 -6.45
N HIS A 20 4.80 5.58 -5.40
CA HIS A 20 5.60 4.66 -4.59
C HIS A 20 6.81 5.27 -3.89
N VAL A 21 6.92 6.60 -3.83
CA VAL A 21 7.93 7.28 -3.00
C VAL A 21 7.30 7.70 -1.67
N ARG A 22 8.02 7.46 -0.57
CA ARG A 22 7.59 7.79 0.79
C ARG A 22 8.17 9.13 1.21
N TYR A 23 7.31 9.93 1.83
CA TYR A 23 7.60 11.28 2.28
C TYR A 23 7.29 11.40 3.76
N SER A 24 8.28 11.82 4.54
CA SER A 24 8.09 12.13 5.96
C SER A 24 7.69 13.58 6.15
N MET A 25 6.55 13.77 6.81
CA MET A 25 6.01 15.07 7.18
C MET A 25 5.99 15.20 8.71
N PRO A 26 6.85 16.06 9.31
CA PRO A 26 6.86 16.25 10.76
C PRO A 26 5.55 16.88 11.25
N LYS A 27 4.98 16.33 12.33
CA LYS A 27 3.73 16.82 12.93
C LYS A 27 3.89 18.20 13.54
N GLU A 28 5.11 18.62 13.89
CA GLU A 28 5.38 19.99 14.34
C GLU A 28 5.01 21.03 13.28
N ARG A 29 5.13 20.68 12.00
CA ARG A 29 4.77 21.55 10.87
C ARG A 29 3.38 21.23 10.31
N PHE A 30 2.98 19.97 10.36
CA PHE A 30 1.71 19.48 9.84
C PHE A 30 0.95 18.73 10.94
N PRO A 31 0.35 19.43 11.93
CA PRO A 31 -0.20 18.77 13.11
C PRO A 31 -1.43 17.91 12.82
N VAL A 32 -2.14 18.17 11.72
CA VAL A 32 -3.36 17.48 11.32
C VAL A 32 -3.35 17.18 9.83
N LEU A 33 -3.90 16.02 9.46
CA LEU A 33 -4.19 15.71 8.06
C LEU A 33 -5.43 16.47 7.57
N PRO A 34 -5.52 16.79 6.27
CA PRO A 34 -6.73 17.35 5.68
C PRO A 34 -7.95 16.45 5.88
N GLU A 35 -9.15 17.05 6.02
CA GLU A 35 -10.40 16.31 6.31
C GLU A 35 -10.81 15.28 5.25
N CYS A 36 -10.26 15.34 4.03
CA CYS A 36 -10.52 14.34 3.00
C CYS A 36 -9.82 13.00 3.24
N PHE A 37 -8.90 12.92 4.21
CA PHE A 37 -8.30 11.65 4.62
C PHE A 37 -9.27 10.88 5.50
N LYS A 38 -9.42 9.58 5.19
CA LYS A 38 -10.24 8.65 5.97
C LYS A 38 -9.38 7.53 6.50
N GLU A 39 -9.55 7.23 7.78
CA GLU A 39 -8.88 6.11 8.42
C GLU A 39 -9.28 4.79 7.72
N THR A 40 -8.32 3.90 7.54
CA THR A 40 -8.55 2.61 6.89
C THR A 40 -7.75 1.50 7.57
N VAL A 41 -8.22 0.26 7.39
CA VAL A 41 -7.45 -0.94 7.73
C VAL A 41 -6.83 -1.59 6.50
N LEU A 42 -7.09 -1.02 5.31
CA LEU A 42 -6.64 -1.56 4.02
C LEU A 42 -5.32 -0.94 3.61
N GLY A 43 -4.23 -1.67 3.81
CA GLY A 43 -2.88 -1.23 3.47
C GLY A 43 -1.84 -2.20 4.01
N GLU A 44 -0.58 -1.95 3.64
CA GLU A 44 0.54 -2.65 4.27
C GLU A 44 0.68 -2.19 5.72
N TYR A 45 0.82 -3.15 6.62
CA TYR A 45 1.24 -2.89 7.98
C TYR A 45 2.65 -2.33 7.99
N VAL A 46 2.83 -1.21 8.69
CA VAL A 46 4.13 -0.59 8.92
C VAL A 46 4.40 -0.61 10.42
N ASP A 47 5.55 -1.18 10.80
CA ASP A 47 5.96 -1.27 12.20
C ASP A 47 6.08 0.12 12.82
N GLY A 48 5.51 0.29 14.02
CA GLY A 48 5.45 1.57 14.72
C GLY A 48 4.40 2.57 14.22
N ALA A 49 3.62 2.27 13.18
CA ALA A 49 2.51 3.13 12.77
C ALA A 49 1.29 2.94 13.69
N ASP A 50 0.74 4.04 14.20
CA ASP A 50 -0.44 4.04 15.10
C ASP A 50 -1.74 3.83 14.33
N ARG A 51 -1.86 4.51 13.18
CA ARG A 51 -3.04 4.51 12.30
C ARG A 51 -2.61 4.64 10.84
N GLN A 52 -3.51 4.33 9.91
CA GLN A 52 -3.30 4.57 8.48
C GLN A 52 -4.56 5.17 7.84
N PHE A 53 -4.35 6.03 6.84
CA PHE A 53 -5.39 6.84 6.22
C PHE A 53 -5.25 6.83 4.70
N ARG A 54 -6.38 6.74 4.00
CA ARG A 54 -6.43 6.96 2.55
C ARG A 54 -7.00 8.34 2.24
N GLY A 55 -6.44 8.97 1.23
CA GLY A 55 -6.85 10.28 0.75
C GLY A 55 -7.12 10.26 -0.76
N PRO A 56 -7.40 11.43 -1.35
CA PRO A 56 -7.64 11.54 -2.79
C PRO A 56 -6.40 11.19 -3.61
N ASN A 57 -6.61 10.86 -4.89
CA ASN A 57 -5.56 10.64 -5.90
C ASN A 57 -4.53 9.57 -5.53
N GLY A 58 -4.98 8.50 -4.86
CA GLY A 58 -4.11 7.38 -4.44
C GLY A 58 -3.24 7.69 -3.23
N ALA A 59 -3.49 8.78 -2.50
CA ALA A 59 -2.73 9.10 -1.30
C ALA A 59 -2.96 8.08 -0.19
N HIS A 60 -1.89 7.60 0.42
CA HIS A 60 -1.93 6.72 1.58
C HIS A 60 -0.91 7.18 2.61
N VAL A 61 -1.37 7.30 3.86
CA VAL A 61 -0.60 7.87 4.97
C VAL A 61 -0.56 6.91 6.13
N HIS A 62 0.63 6.68 6.67
CA HIS A 62 0.84 6.08 7.98
C HIS A 62 1.11 7.18 9.00
N GLU A 63 0.46 7.10 10.14
CA GLU A 63 0.67 8.00 11.27
C GLU A 63 1.65 7.39 12.27
N PHE A 64 2.63 8.18 12.68
CA PHE A 64 3.53 7.90 13.79
C PHE A 64 3.38 8.98 14.85
N GLU A 65 3.98 8.80 16.01
CA GLU A 65 3.91 9.76 17.13
C GLU A 65 4.31 11.19 16.69
N ASP A 66 5.41 11.34 15.95
CA ASP A 66 6.04 12.62 15.59
C ASP A 66 5.89 13.00 14.10
N LYS A 67 5.40 12.10 13.25
CA LYS A 67 5.35 12.32 11.80
C LYS A 67 4.18 11.63 11.10
N TRP A 68 3.96 12.04 9.86
CA TRP A 68 3.19 11.31 8.86
C TRP A 68 4.13 10.77 7.81
N VAL A 69 3.96 9.51 7.40
CA VAL A 69 4.65 8.94 6.24
C VAL A 69 3.63 8.77 5.14
N LEU A 70 3.75 9.57 4.09
CA LEU A 70 2.83 9.63 2.96
C LEU A 70 3.48 8.99 1.74
N HIS A 71 2.72 8.20 0.99
CA HIS A 71 3.04 7.85 -0.40
C HIS A 71 1.81 7.98 -1.27
N ARG A 72 2.03 7.85 -2.58
CA ARG A 72 0.98 7.83 -3.59
C ARG A 72 1.01 6.51 -4.34
N ASP A 73 -0.14 5.83 -4.37
CA ASP A 73 -0.42 4.68 -5.22
C ASP A 73 -0.65 5.15 -6.67
N ILE A 74 -0.31 4.30 -7.65
CA ILE A 74 -0.62 4.50 -9.07
C ILE A 74 -2.14 4.44 -9.28
N VAL A 75 -2.80 3.46 -8.65
CA VAL A 75 -4.24 3.24 -8.75
C VAL A 75 -4.87 3.37 -7.36
N ASP A 76 -5.95 4.14 -7.23
CA ASP A 76 -6.67 4.24 -5.96
C ASP A 76 -7.45 2.95 -5.69
N ALA A 77 -7.02 2.19 -4.66
CA ALA A 77 -7.61 0.92 -4.23
C ALA A 77 -9.10 1.00 -3.90
N ASP A 78 -9.62 2.14 -3.44
CA ASP A 78 -11.05 2.30 -3.15
C ASP A 78 -11.89 2.38 -4.42
N SER A 79 -11.29 2.86 -5.52
CA SER A 79 -11.97 3.08 -6.80
C SER A 79 -11.77 1.94 -7.79
N ASP A 80 -10.56 1.37 -7.84
CA ASP A 80 -10.19 0.24 -8.70
C ASP A 80 -9.28 -0.74 -7.93
N PRO A 81 -9.88 -1.63 -7.11
CA PRO A 81 -9.13 -2.60 -6.31
C PRO A 81 -8.31 -3.57 -7.16
N PHE A 82 -8.77 -3.89 -8.38
CA PHE A 82 -8.06 -4.82 -9.25
C PHE A 82 -6.87 -4.15 -9.93
N GLY A 83 -7.03 -2.93 -10.41
CA GLY A 83 -5.93 -2.11 -10.91
C GLY A 83 -4.85 -1.90 -9.85
N HIS A 84 -5.24 -1.67 -8.59
CA HIS A 84 -4.30 -1.55 -7.46
C HIS A 84 -3.49 -2.84 -7.25
N LEU A 85 -4.15 -4.00 -7.22
CA LEU A 85 -3.43 -5.28 -7.09
C LEU A 85 -2.42 -5.53 -8.22
N VAL A 86 -2.68 -5.05 -9.43
CA VAL A 86 -1.78 -5.25 -10.58
C VAL A 86 -0.60 -4.27 -10.55
N ASN A 87 -0.86 -3.00 -10.21
CA ASN A 87 0.13 -1.93 -10.35
C ASN A 87 0.88 -1.60 -9.06
N ASP A 88 0.21 -1.73 -7.91
CA ASP A 88 0.69 -1.27 -6.61
C ASP A 88 1.01 -2.42 -5.65
N ALA A 89 0.31 -3.56 -5.78
CA ALA A 89 0.43 -4.69 -4.86
C ALA A 89 0.56 -6.08 -5.57
N PRO A 90 1.40 -6.22 -6.62
CA PRO A 90 1.46 -7.43 -7.46
C PRO A 90 1.83 -8.71 -6.71
N GLU A 91 2.57 -8.62 -5.60
CA GLU A 91 2.94 -9.76 -4.78
C GLU A 91 1.73 -10.50 -4.18
N TYR A 92 0.66 -9.78 -3.85
CA TYR A 92 -0.57 -10.39 -3.35
C TYR A 92 -1.32 -11.12 -4.47
N LEU A 93 -1.35 -10.53 -5.67
CA LEU A 93 -1.95 -11.17 -6.84
C LEU A 93 -1.22 -12.47 -7.21
N VAL A 94 0.12 -12.42 -7.28
CA VAL A 94 0.95 -13.60 -7.58
C VAL A 94 0.77 -14.69 -6.52
N SER A 95 0.69 -14.32 -5.24
CA SER A 95 0.44 -15.25 -4.14
C SER A 95 -0.88 -16.01 -4.31
N VAL A 96 -1.98 -15.30 -4.57
CA VAL A 96 -3.31 -15.92 -4.76
C VAL A 96 -3.31 -16.82 -6.00
N LEU A 97 -2.76 -16.35 -7.12
CA LEU A 97 -2.71 -17.13 -8.36
C LEU A 97 -1.89 -18.40 -8.20
N LEU A 98 -0.72 -18.33 -7.56
CA LEU A 98 0.10 -19.52 -7.33
C LEU A 98 -0.59 -20.52 -6.41
N GLY A 99 -1.21 -20.03 -5.33
CA GLY A 99 -2.01 -20.88 -4.44
C GLY A 99 -3.13 -21.60 -5.18
N ALA A 100 -3.88 -20.89 -6.03
CA ALA A 100 -4.95 -21.46 -6.83
C ALA A 100 -4.44 -22.52 -7.82
N VAL A 101 -3.36 -22.23 -8.56
CA VAL A 101 -2.75 -23.17 -9.52
C VAL A 101 -2.27 -24.44 -8.82
N VAL A 102 -1.58 -24.31 -7.68
CA VAL A 102 -1.09 -25.47 -6.90
C VAL A 102 -2.25 -26.27 -6.32
N GLY A 103 -3.30 -25.60 -5.83
CA GLY A 103 -4.51 -26.27 -5.34
C GLY A 103 -5.17 -27.12 -6.42
N LEU A 104 -5.39 -26.56 -7.60
CA LEU A 104 -5.96 -27.29 -8.75
C LEU A 104 -5.05 -28.45 -9.19
N ALA A 105 -3.74 -28.24 -9.25
CA ALA A 105 -2.79 -29.28 -9.63
C ALA A 105 -2.74 -30.45 -8.63
N THR A 106 -3.11 -30.22 -7.38
CA THR A 106 -3.04 -31.21 -6.29
C THR A 106 -4.40 -31.80 -5.91
N GLU A 107 -5.50 -31.33 -6.52
CA GLU A 107 -6.88 -31.76 -6.24
C GLU A 107 -7.05 -33.29 -6.28
N LYS A 108 -6.44 -33.95 -7.27
CA LYS A 108 -6.49 -35.41 -7.44
C LYS A 108 -5.87 -36.20 -6.27
N ARG A 109 -5.08 -35.56 -5.41
CA ARG A 109 -4.45 -36.17 -4.23
C ARG A 109 -5.33 -36.09 -2.97
N GLY A 110 -6.49 -35.43 -3.05
CA GLY A 110 -7.47 -35.24 -1.98
C GLY A 110 -7.63 -33.77 -1.61
N ARG A 111 -8.87 -33.36 -1.32
CA ARG A 111 -9.24 -31.96 -1.06
C ARG A 111 -8.44 -31.31 0.06
N ASP A 112 -8.23 -32.03 1.16
CA ASP A 112 -7.48 -31.50 2.31
C ASP A 112 -6.01 -31.24 1.95
N LYS A 113 -5.39 -32.14 1.17
CA LYS A 113 -4.03 -31.96 0.68
C LYS A 113 -3.94 -30.79 -0.30
N ALA A 114 -4.97 -30.60 -1.13
CA ALA A 114 -5.02 -29.50 -2.08
C ALA A 114 -5.12 -28.14 -1.39
N ILE A 115 -5.95 -28.02 -0.35
CA ILE A 115 -6.06 -26.80 0.45
C ILE A 115 -4.74 -26.50 1.16
N ILE A 116 -4.10 -27.51 1.78
CA ILE A 116 -2.80 -27.33 2.45
C ILE A 116 -1.73 -26.90 1.45
N ALA A 117 -1.63 -27.58 0.31
CA ALA A 117 -0.63 -27.25 -0.72
C ALA A 117 -0.85 -25.85 -1.31
N ALA A 118 -2.10 -25.47 -1.57
CA ALA A 118 -2.46 -24.13 -2.03
C ALA A 118 -2.05 -23.05 -1.01
N GLY A 119 -2.39 -23.25 0.26
CA GLY A 119 -2.05 -22.33 1.34
C GLY A 119 -0.54 -22.15 1.51
N LEU A 120 0.22 -23.25 1.51
CA LEU A 120 1.68 -23.21 1.62
C LEU A 120 2.32 -22.51 0.42
N ALA A 121 1.86 -22.80 -0.81
CA ALA A 121 2.41 -22.19 -2.01
C ALA A 121 2.13 -20.69 -2.06
N GLY A 122 0.90 -20.26 -1.75
CA GLY A 122 0.55 -18.85 -1.69
C GLY A 122 1.35 -18.11 -0.61
N ALA A 123 1.40 -18.66 0.61
CA ALA A 123 2.19 -18.07 1.70
C ALA A 123 3.68 -17.94 1.34
N PHE A 124 4.27 -18.98 0.73
CA PHE A 124 5.66 -18.95 0.29
C PHE A 124 5.90 -17.86 -0.76
N ALA A 125 5.02 -17.72 -1.76
CA ALA A 125 5.13 -16.67 -2.78
C ALA A 125 5.03 -15.28 -2.17
N LEU A 126 4.07 -15.04 -1.26
CA LEU A 126 3.91 -13.76 -0.60
C LEU A 126 5.16 -13.38 0.21
N VAL A 127 5.65 -14.29 1.05
CA VAL A 127 6.85 -14.05 1.86
C VAL A 127 8.07 -13.81 0.97
N SER A 128 8.25 -14.62 -0.08
CA SER A 128 9.37 -14.46 -1.01
C SER A 128 9.31 -13.12 -1.74
N GLY A 129 8.13 -12.69 -2.18
CA GLY A 129 7.92 -11.37 -2.80
C GLY A 129 8.29 -10.23 -1.86
N LYS A 130 7.84 -10.28 -0.61
CA LYS A 130 8.20 -9.28 0.41
C LYS A 130 9.71 -9.25 0.70
N VAL A 131 10.33 -10.42 0.85
CA VAL A 131 11.79 -10.51 1.08
C VAL A 131 12.56 -9.94 -0.12
N LEU A 132 12.14 -10.23 -1.35
CA LEU A 132 12.77 -9.68 -2.54
C LEU A 132 12.66 -8.15 -2.58
N LYS A 133 11.51 -7.59 -2.19
CA LYS A 133 11.31 -6.14 -2.08
C LYS A 133 12.27 -5.52 -1.04
N MET A 134 12.42 -6.15 0.12
CA MET A 134 13.38 -5.71 1.14
C MET A 134 14.84 -5.79 0.68
N LEU A 135 15.22 -6.85 -0.05
CA LEU A 135 16.59 -7.06 -0.50
C LEU A 135 17.01 -6.11 -1.64
N ASN A 136 16.06 -5.76 -2.51
CA ASN A 136 16.31 -4.82 -3.60
C ASN A 136 16.41 -3.37 -3.09
N GLY A 137 16.06 -3.12 -1.82
CA GLY A 137 15.77 -1.79 -1.30
C GLY A 137 14.49 -1.27 -1.94
N ASP A 138 13.57 -0.76 -1.13
CA ASP A 138 12.53 0.07 -1.71
C ASP A 138 13.21 1.39 -2.14
N PRO A 139 13.10 1.88 -3.39
CA PRO A 139 13.55 3.23 -3.72
C PRO A 139 12.91 4.31 -2.81
N SER A 140 11.89 3.94 -2.02
CA SER A 140 11.26 4.75 -0.98
C SER A 140 11.76 4.54 0.46
N ASP A 141 12.82 3.75 0.70
CA ASP A 141 13.39 3.58 2.05
C ASP A 141 14.14 4.83 2.56
N GLY A 142 14.29 5.84 1.71
CA GLY A 142 14.58 7.21 2.14
C GLY A 142 13.28 7.98 2.29
N ASP A 143 12.87 8.26 3.53
CA ASP A 143 11.84 9.27 3.80
C ASP A 143 12.37 10.62 3.25
N GLU A 144 11.96 10.97 2.03
CA GLU A 144 12.36 12.23 1.43
C GLU A 144 11.70 13.37 2.20
N THR A 145 12.47 14.44 2.42
CA THR A 145 11.88 15.69 2.91
C THR A 145 11.02 16.28 1.81
N VAL A 146 9.74 16.48 2.13
CA VAL A 146 8.70 16.88 1.20
C VAL A 146 9.07 18.17 0.44
N PRO A 147 8.88 18.24 -0.90
CA PRO A 147 8.90 19.51 -1.63
C PRO A 147 7.92 20.49 -0.96
N LYS A 148 8.30 21.76 -0.80
CA LYS A 148 7.43 22.74 -0.13
C LYS A 148 6.03 22.72 -0.77
N LEU A 149 5.02 22.37 0.03
CA LEU A 149 3.64 22.79 -0.23
C LEU A 149 3.67 24.32 -0.39
N GLY A 150 3.30 24.79 -1.58
CA GLY A 150 3.30 26.20 -1.96
C GLY A 150 2.27 27.02 -1.20
#